data_AF-X0UN92-F1
#
_entry.id   AF-X0UN92-F1
#
_cell.length_a   1.000
_cell.length_b   1.000
_cell.length_c   1.000
_cell.angle_alpha   90.00
_cell.angle_beta   90.00
_cell.angle_gamma   90.00
#
_symmetry.space_group_name_H-M   'P 1'
#
loop_
_entity.id
_entity.type
_entity.pdbx_description
1 polymer ?
#
loop_
_entity_poly.entity_id
_entity_poly.type
_entity_poly.pdbx_seq_one_letter_code
_entity_poly.pdbx_strand_id
1 'polypeptide(L)'
;EFALWGGKARLFQDDGHESTIFLGEDVTALVPVGEKMELYIGDSRDIVVTQRKMRDTRINIRRNNDRSPKVVLYDTDEIINAKIENFKDSPAELTMIQHIPGQWDMKKCNMKYKKKDANTLEFEIKLPARTPDGPATKELTMNYNRRNIRPGVNVRPMPTRVQPIRR
;
A
#
# COMPACT_ATOMS: atom_id res chain seq x y z
N GLU A 1 16.08 -3.70 9.41
CA GLU A 1 15.07 -2.67 9.70
C GLU A 1 14.81 -1.91 8.42
N PHE A 2 13.66 -2.14 7.78
CA PHE A 2 13.28 -1.45 6.54
C PHE A 2 11.91 -0.84 6.77
N ALA A 3 11.88 0.49 6.82
CA ALA A 3 10.66 1.24 6.89
C ALA A 3 9.98 1.27 5.51
N LEU A 4 8.65 1.29 5.50
CA LEU A 4 7.93 1.90 4.39
C LEU A 4 8.17 3.41 4.48
N TRP A 5 8.84 3.98 3.49
CA TRP A 5 8.96 5.43 3.40
C TRP A 5 7.65 6.01 2.89
N GLY A 6 7.26 7.13 3.48
CA GLY A 6 6.09 7.88 3.08
C GLY A 6 6.15 8.34 1.65
N GLY A 7 4.97 8.49 1.07
CA GLY A 7 4.80 9.01 -0.27
C GLY A 7 3.59 9.93 -0.37
N LYS A 8 3.60 10.80 -1.39
CA LYS A 8 2.53 11.75 -1.72
C LYS A 8 1.38 11.07 -2.47
N ALA A 9 0.28 10.76 -1.79
CA ALA A 9 -0.98 10.35 -2.42
C ALA A 9 -1.80 11.59 -2.79
N ARG A 10 -2.39 11.63 -3.99
CA ARG A 10 -3.28 12.71 -4.45
C ARG A 10 -4.65 12.14 -4.77
N LEU A 11 -5.68 12.68 -4.14
CA LEU A 11 -7.07 12.31 -4.38
C LEU A 11 -7.79 13.38 -5.21
N PHE A 12 -8.62 12.93 -6.14
CA PHE A 12 -9.54 13.79 -6.89
C PHE A 12 -10.92 13.14 -6.78
N GLN A 13 -11.92 13.89 -6.31
CA GLN A 13 -13.33 13.51 -6.40
C GLN A 13 -14.05 14.53 -7.28
N ASP A 14 -15.04 14.03 -8.01
CA ASP A 14 -16.02 14.83 -8.75
C ASP A 14 -17.34 14.66 -8.00
N ASP A 15 -17.95 15.75 -7.54
CA ASP A 15 -19.12 15.73 -6.65
C ASP A 15 -20.47 15.78 -7.40
N GLY A 16 -20.43 15.72 -8.74
CA GLY A 16 -21.64 15.78 -9.57
C GLY A 16 -22.23 17.18 -9.73
N HIS A 17 -21.61 18.20 -9.12
CA HIS A 17 -21.74 19.60 -9.51
C HIS A 17 -20.44 20.02 -10.21
N GLU A 18 -20.47 21.04 -11.07
CA GLU A 18 -19.34 21.44 -11.93
C GLU A 18 -18.15 22.08 -11.13
N SER A 19 -17.72 21.46 -10.04
CA SER A 19 -16.59 21.89 -9.21
C SER A 19 -15.68 20.74 -8.84
N THR A 20 -14.40 20.86 -9.20
CA THR A 20 -13.33 20.00 -8.67
C THR A 20 -12.93 20.51 -7.28
N ILE A 21 -13.32 19.79 -6.22
CA ILE A 21 -12.92 20.13 -4.85
C ILE A 21 -11.58 19.45 -4.51
N PHE A 22 -10.66 20.22 -3.94
CA PHE A 22 -9.38 19.74 -3.43
C PHE A 22 -9.56 19.23 -1.98
N LEU A 23 -9.33 17.93 -1.75
CA LEU A 23 -9.78 17.22 -0.53
C LEU A 23 -8.69 16.86 0.47
N GLY A 24 -7.45 17.33 0.23
CA GLY A 24 -6.37 17.22 1.21
C GLY A 24 -5.08 16.60 0.68
N GLU A 25 -3.99 17.02 1.31
CA GLU A 25 -2.63 16.52 1.13
C GLU A 25 -2.25 15.74 2.39
N ASP A 26 -1.95 14.45 2.27
CA ASP A 26 -1.42 13.67 3.38
C ASP A 26 0.10 13.44 3.20
N VAL A 27 0.86 13.78 4.24
CA VAL A 27 2.31 13.64 4.33
C VAL A 27 2.58 12.48 5.27
N THR A 28 2.74 11.28 4.71
CA THR A 28 3.02 10.09 5.52
C THR A 28 4.48 10.10 6.02
N ALA A 29 4.66 9.78 7.31
CA ALA A 29 5.97 9.66 7.93
C ALA A 29 6.61 8.27 7.70
N LEU A 30 7.85 8.07 8.16
CA LEU A 30 8.56 6.79 8.14
C LEU A 30 7.78 5.75 8.95
N VAL A 31 7.42 4.60 8.36
CA VAL A 31 6.69 3.52 9.08
C VAL A 31 7.57 2.28 9.21
N PRO A 32 8.20 2.05 10.39
CA PRO A 32 8.93 0.83 10.70
C PRO A 32 8.12 -0.46 10.56
N VAL A 33 8.81 -1.61 10.55
CA VAL A 33 8.14 -2.92 10.63
C VAL A 33 7.37 -2.99 11.95
N GLY A 34 6.10 -3.37 11.88
CA GLY A 34 5.21 -3.37 13.04
C GLY A 34 4.51 -2.03 13.31
N GLU A 35 4.87 -0.94 12.64
CA GLU A 35 4.19 0.35 12.77
C GLU A 35 3.07 0.51 11.74
N LYS A 36 2.05 1.32 12.08
CA LYS A 36 0.87 1.54 11.24
C LYS A 36 1.08 2.78 10.35
N MET A 37 0.68 2.67 9.09
CA MET A 37 0.49 3.79 8.18
C MET A 37 -1.01 3.99 7.97
N GLU A 38 -1.55 5.11 8.41
CA GLU A 38 -2.95 5.46 8.16
C GLU A 38 -3.00 6.44 6.98
N LEU A 39 -3.84 6.12 5.99
CA LEU A 39 -4.07 6.96 4.82
C LEU A 39 -5.57 7.26 4.73
N TYR A 40 -5.92 8.55 4.75
CA TYR A 40 -7.30 9.02 4.65
C TYR A 40 -7.68 9.30 3.18
N ILE A 41 -8.80 8.72 2.71
CA ILE A 41 -9.20 8.81 1.30
C ILE A 41 -10.68 9.21 1.20
N GLY A 42 -10.97 10.48 0.90
CA GLY A 42 -12.32 10.94 0.48
C GLY A 42 -12.80 12.23 1.15
N ASP A 43 -13.92 12.78 0.66
CA ASP A 43 -14.52 14.08 1.03
C ASP A 43 -14.63 14.40 2.54
N SER A 44 -14.73 13.42 3.42
CA SER A 44 -14.85 13.69 4.86
C SER A 44 -14.44 12.51 5.73
N ARG A 45 -13.19 12.04 5.69
CA ARG A 45 -12.70 10.97 6.60
C ARG A 45 -13.50 9.65 6.61
N ASP A 46 -14.47 9.47 5.72
CA ASP A 46 -15.43 8.36 5.79
C ASP A 46 -14.92 7.06 5.18
N ILE A 47 -13.78 7.08 4.49
CA ILE A 47 -13.08 5.87 4.09
C ILE A 47 -11.65 5.95 4.61
N VAL A 48 -11.28 4.95 5.41
CA VAL A 48 -9.96 4.86 6.04
C VAL A 48 -9.24 3.64 5.50
N VAL A 49 -7.99 3.82 5.08
CA VAL A 49 -7.11 2.72 4.71
C VAL A 49 -5.90 2.72 5.64
N THR A 50 -5.81 1.71 6.48
CA THR A 50 -4.68 1.52 7.39
C THR A 50 -3.81 0.38 6.88
N GLN A 51 -2.60 0.69 6.45
CA GLN A 51 -1.61 -0.29 6.02
C GLN A 51 -0.58 -0.56 7.11
N ARG A 52 -0.16 -1.81 7.24
CA ARG A 52 0.88 -2.24 8.18
C ARG A 52 1.80 -3.23 7.50
N LYS A 53 3.10 -2.98 7.62
CA LYS A 53 4.13 -3.95 7.24
C LYS A 53 4.31 -4.94 8.38
N MET A 54 3.82 -6.15 8.18
CA MET A 54 3.84 -7.24 9.17
C MET A 54 5.17 -7.98 9.17
N ARG A 55 5.85 -8.05 8.02
CA ARG A 55 7.14 -8.72 7.88
C ARG A 55 8.01 -8.01 6.86
N ASP A 56 9.30 -7.97 7.16
CA ASP A 56 10.37 -7.58 6.24
C ASP A 56 11.65 -8.32 6.62
N THR A 57 11.78 -9.54 6.10
CA THR A 57 12.89 -10.44 6.44
C THR A 57 13.83 -10.56 5.26
N ARG A 58 15.12 -10.27 5.46
CA ARG A 58 16.15 -10.53 4.44
C ARG A 58 16.30 -12.04 4.24
N ILE A 59 16.27 -12.47 3.00
CA ILE A 59 16.52 -13.85 2.57
C ILE A 59 17.52 -13.84 1.41
N ASN A 60 18.02 -15.01 1.00
CA ASN A 60 18.92 -15.16 -0.16
C ASN A 60 20.10 -14.17 -0.13
N ILE A 61 20.75 -14.03 1.02
CA ILE A 61 21.84 -13.07 1.23
C ILE A 61 23.06 -13.49 0.43
N ARG A 62 23.52 -12.60 -0.46
CA ARG A 62 24.74 -12.76 -1.26
C ARG A 62 25.82 -11.81 -0.74
N ARG A 63 27.01 -12.36 -0.52
CA ARG A 63 28.19 -11.63 -0.03
C ARG A 63 29.29 -11.65 -1.09
N ASN A 64 30.18 -10.66 -1.06
CA ASN A 64 31.39 -10.68 -1.90
C ASN A 64 32.45 -11.62 -1.30
N ASN A 65 33.49 -11.91 -2.08
CA ASN A 65 34.60 -12.81 -1.73
C ASN A 65 35.80 -12.08 -1.09
N ASP A 66 35.58 -10.92 -0.47
CA ASP A 66 36.64 -10.16 0.16
C ASP A 66 37.09 -10.80 1.49
N ARG A 67 38.27 -10.40 2.00
CA ARG A 67 38.77 -10.81 3.33
C ARG A 67 37.81 -10.47 4.48
N SER A 68 36.91 -9.50 4.27
CA SER A 68 35.82 -9.16 5.18
C SER A 68 34.50 -9.11 4.39
N PRO A 69 33.79 -10.24 4.24
CA PRO A 69 32.64 -10.36 3.35
C PRO A 69 31.51 -9.38 3.69
N LYS A 70 31.20 -8.49 2.75
CA LYS A 70 30.08 -7.55 2.84
C LYS A 70 28.89 -8.12 2.08
N VAL A 71 27.69 -7.90 2.61
CA VAL A 71 26.47 -8.16 1.86
C VAL A 71 26.48 -7.24 0.64
N VAL A 72 26.23 -7.81 -0.54
CA VAL A 72 26.16 -7.07 -1.82
C VAL A 72 24.77 -7.12 -2.43
N LEU A 73 24.01 -8.17 -2.12
CA LEU A 73 22.67 -8.37 -2.64
C LEU A 73 21.87 -9.26 -1.68
N TYR A 74 20.57 -9.03 -1.57
CA TYR A 74 19.66 -9.94 -0.87
C TYR A 74 18.26 -9.78 -1.46
N ASP A 75 17.38 -10.72 -1.13
CA ASP A 75 15.94 -10.59 -1.37
C ASP A 75 15.24 -10.29 -0.04
N THR A 76 14.00 -9.79 -0.07
CA THR A 76 13.15 -9.68 1.13
C THR A 76 11.91 -10.55 1.00
N ASP A 77 11.48 -11.17 2.10
CA ASP A 77 10.15 -11.75 2.29
C ASP A 77 9.30 -10.71 3.02
N GLU A 78 8.33 -10.10 2.32
CA GLU A 78 7.51 -9.01 2.84
C GLU A 78 6.05 -9.43 2.97
N ILE A 79 5.44 -9.08 4.11
CA ILE A 79 4.00 -9.23 4.33
C ILE A 79 3.42 -7.86 4.66
N ILE A 80 2.47 -7.42 3.85
CA ILE A 80 1.71 -6.18 4.03
C ILE A 80 0.25 -6.53 4.29
N ASN A 81 -0.33 -5.92 5.32
CA ASN A 81 -1.77 -5.96 5.58
C ASN A 81 -2.33 -4.55 5.40
N ALA A 82 -3.49 -4.44 4.74
CA ALA A 82 -4.25 -3.20 4.64
C ALA A 82 -5.67 -3.46 5.14
N LYS A 83 -6.14 -2.66 6.10
CA LYS A 83 -7.52 -2.60 6.55
C LYS A 83 -8.19 -1.44 5.82
N ILE A 84 -9.31 -1.72 5.15
CA ILE A 84 -10.10 -0.72 4.43
C ILE A 84 -11.46 -0.64 5.12
N GLU A 85 -11.84 0.54 5.57
CA GLU A 85 -13.03 0.79 6.37
C GLU A 85 -13.90 1.84 5.69
N ASN A 86 -15.20 1.55 5.53
CA ASN A 86 -16.20 2.48 5.03
C ASN A 86 -17.16 2.88 6.17
N PHE A 87 -17.11 4.16 6.55
CA PHE A 87 -17.94 4.83 7.54
C PHE A 87 -19.15 5.54 6.93
N LYS A 88 -19.32 5.49 5.59
CA LYS A 88 -20.50 6.07 4.92
C LYS A 88 -21.75 5.24 5.20
N ASP A 89 -22.90 5.91 5.26
CA ASP A 89 -24.22 5.27 5.26
C ASP A 89 -24.60 4.68 3.89
N SER A 90 -23.71 4.78 2.90
CA SER A 90 -23.86 4.23 1.56
C SER A 90 -22.71 3.29 1.17
N PRO A 91 -22.96 2.32 0.28
CA PRO A 91 -21.90 1.49 -0.29
C PRO A 91 -20.86 2.32 -1.05
N ALA A 92 -19.61 1.85 -1.04
CA ALA A 92 -18.50 2.50 -1.75
C ALA A 92 -17.79 1.51 -2.68
N GLU A 93 -17.44 1.97 -3.87
CA GLU A 93 -16.54 1.26 -4.79
C GLU A 93 -15.23 2.06 -4.91
N LEU A 94 -14.11 1.43 -4.61
CA LEU A 94 -12.79 2.07 -4.60
C LEU A 94 -11.78 1.28 -5.43
N THR A 95 -10.89 2.01 -6.09
CA THR A 95 -9.71 1.50 -6.75
C THR A 95 -8.50 1.79 -5.86
N MET A 96 -7.86 0.73 -5.33
CA MET A 96 -6.60 0.85 -4.60
C MET A 96 -5.44 0.47 -5.50
N ILE A 97 -4.44 1.33 -5.56
CA ILE A 97 -3.23 1.21 -6.36
C ILE A 97 -2.06 1.00 -5.40
N GLN A 98 -1.45 -0.18 -5.46
CA GLN A 98 -0.27 -0.53 -4.69
C GLN A 98 0.96 -0.49 -5.60
N HIS A 99 1.98 0.26 -5.20
CA HIS A 99 3.28 0.24 -5.85
C HIS A 99 4.24 -0.67 -5.09
N ILE A 100 4.90 -1.59 -5.81
CA ILE A 100 5.98 -2.43 -5.31
C ILE A 100 7.20 -2.18 -6.20
N PRO A 101 8.23 -1.48 -5.71
CA PRO A 101 9.34 -1.06 -6.56
C PRO A 101 10.37 -2.17 -6.77
N GLY A 102 10.88 -2.24 -8.00
CA GLY A 102 11.95 -3.16 -8.40
C GLY A 102 11.39 -4.50 -8.86
N GLN A 103 12.25 -5.52 -8.87
CA GLN A 103 11.81 -6.87 -9.24
C GLN A 103 11.14 -7.53 -8.04
N TRP A 104 9.95 -8.11 -8.25
CA TRP A 104 9.21 -8.80 -7.21
C TRP A 104 8.39 -9.96 -7.75
N ASP A 105 8.12 -10.94 -6.88
CA ASP A 105 7.27 -12.08 -7.14
C ASP A 105 6.18 -12.17 -6.07
N MET A 106 4.91 -12.23 -6.47
CA MET A 106 3.81 -12.46 -5.53
C MET A 106 3.85 -13.91 -5.04
N LYS A 107 3.88 -14.11 -3.71
CA LYS A 107 3.72 -15.44 -3.11
C LYS A 107 2.26 -15.75 -2.81
N LYS A 108 1.56 -14.83 -2.14
CA LYS A 108 0.16 -15.01 -1.75
C LYS A 108 -0.54 -13.66 -1.66
N CYS A 109 -1.75 -13.59 -2.20
CA CYS A 109 -2.65 -12.45 -2.01
C CYS A 109 -4.06 -12.98 -1.76
N ASN A 110 -4.77 -12.38 -0.80
CA ASN A 110 -6.15 -12.78 -0.48
C ASN A 110 -7.20 -12.08 -1.35
N MET A 111 -6.81 -11.13 -2.19
CA MET A 111 -7.70 -10.43 -3.13
C MET A 111 -7.20 -10.58 -4.57
N LYS A 112 -8.14 -10.52 -5.52
CA LYS A 112 -7.79 -10.42 -6.93
C LYS A 112 -7.23 -9.04 -7.22
N TYR A 113 -6.19 -8.99 -8.04
CA TYR A 113 -5.57 -7.76 -8.49
C TYR A 113 -5.29 -7.80 -9.99
N LYS A 114 -5.20 -6.62 -10.59
CA LYS A 114 -4.71 -6.42 -11.96
C LYS A 114 -3.29 -5.87 -11.88
N LYS A 115 -2.33 -6.51 -12.54
CA LYS A 115 -0.98 -5.94 -12.70
C LYS A 115 -1.01 -4.95 -13.85
N LYS A 116 -0.95 -3.64 -13.54
CA LYS A 116 -0.97 -2.57 -14.56
C LYS A 116 0.36 -2.45 -15.29
N ASP A 117 1.45 -2.60 -14.54
CA ASP A 117 2.81 -2.56 -15.05
C ASP A 117 3.74 -3.38 -14.13
N ALA A 118 5.05 -3.32 -14.38
CA ALA A 118 6.05 -4.07 -13.62
C ALA A 118 6.04 -3.78 -12.10
N ASN A 119 5.62 -2.59 -11.68
CA ASN A 119 5.69 -2.09 -10.30
C ASN A 119 4.32 -1.74 -9.71
N THR A 120 3.23 -1.82 -10.47
CA THR A 120 1.91 -1.32 -10.05
C THR A 120 0.84 -2.40 -10.07
N LEU A 121 0.16 -2.56 -8.94
CA LEU A 121 -1.02 -3.41 -8.77
C LEU A 121 -2.25 -2.55 -8.56
N GLU A 122 -3.37 -2.93 -9.18
CA GLU A 122 -4.68 -2.31 -9.00
C GLU A 122 -5.66 -3.31 -8.39
N PHE A 123 -6.39 -2.87 -7.37
CA PHE A 123 -7.43 -3.62 -6.68
C PHE A 123 -8.75 -2.86 -6.81
N GLU A 124 -9.78 -3.54 -7.29
CA GLU A 124 -11.15 -3.03 -7.25
C GLU A 124 -11.84 -3.60 -6.01
N ILE A 125 -12.23 -2.73 -5.09
CA ILE A 125 -12.78 -3.11 -3.79
C ILE A 125 -14.17 -2.49 -3.65
N LYS A 126 -15.16 -3.36 -3.44
CA LYS A 126 -16.52 -2.95 -3.08
C LYS A 126 -16.72 -3.08 -1.58
N LEU A 127 -17.20 -2.06 -0.92
CA LEU A 127 -17.55 -2.06 0.50
C LEU A 127 -19.03 -1.74 0.67
N PRO A 128 -19.76 -2.47 1.52
CA PRO A 128 -21.10 -2.06 1.90
C PRO A 128 -21.05 -0.77 2.72
N ALA A 129 -22.23 -0.20 2.98
CA ALA A 129 -22.39 0.87 3.96
C ALA A 129 -22.00 0.41 5.36
N ARG A 130 -21.69 1.36 6.25
CA ARG A 130 -21.54 1.08 7.69
C ARG A 130 -22.82 0.49 8.27
N THR A 131 -22.69 -0.20 9.40
CA THR A 131 -23.81 -0.64 10.23
C THR A 131 -23.82 0.16 11.55
N PRO A 132 -24.89 0.07 12.36
CA PRO A 132 -24.89 0.64 13.71
C PRO A 132 -23.72 0.15 14.58
N ASP A 133 -23.18 -1.05 14.30
CA ASP A 133 -22.08 -1.68 15.03
C ASP A 133 -20.69 -1.18 14.60
N GLY A 134 -20.59 -0.40 13.50
CA GLY A 134 -19.33 0.17 13.04
C GLY A 134 -19.15 0.20 11.52
N PRO A 135 -17.94 0.56 11.04
CA PRO A 135 -17.66 0.66 9.63
C PRO A 135 -17.65 -0.70 8.94
N ALA A 136 -18.09 -0.74 7.69
CA ALA A 136 -17.87 -1.90 6.85
C ALA A 136 -16.38 -2.08 6.58
N THR A 137 -15.85 -3.27 6.86
CA THR A 137 -14.41 -3.53 6.79
C THR A 137 -14.06 -4.59 5.76
N LYS A 138 -12.94 -4.40 5.04
CA LYS A 138 -12.23 -5.45 4.29
C LYS A 138 -10.75 -5.43 4.60
N GLU A 139 -10.14 -6.60 4.53
CA GLU A 139 -8.70 -6.76 4.74
C GLU A 139 -8.02 -7.27 3.47
N LEU A 140 -7.00 -6.56 3.01
CA LEU A 140 -6.06 -7.02 2.01
C LEU A 140 -4.79 -7.51 2.71
N THR A 141 -4.33 -8.70 2.35
CA THR A 141 -3.05 -9.26 2.76
C THR A 141 -2.25 -9.64 1.53
N MET A 142 -1.02 -9.16 1.45
CA MET A 142 -0.06 -9.43 0.38
C MET A 142 1.22 -9.98 0.98
N ASN A 143 1.63 -11.15 0.51
CA ASN A 143 2.94 -11.73 0.76
C ASN A 143 3.68 -11.79 -0.57
N TYR A 144 4.82 -11.12 -0.67
CA TYR A 144 5.64 -11.08 -1.87
C TYR A 144 7.12 -11.05 -1.54
N ASN A 145 7.92 -11.45 -2.51
CA ASN A 145 9.37 -11.35 -2.44
C ASN A 145 9.85 -10.19 -3.29
N ARG A 146 10.63 -9.26 -2.72
CA ARG A 146 11.41 -8.33 -3.56
C ARG A 146 12.79 -8.91 -3.79
N ARG A 147 13.26 -8.82 -5.03
CA ARG A 147 14.47 -9.46 -5.50
C ARG A 147 15.61 -8.47 -5.66
N ASN A 148 16.82 -8.97 -5.47
CA ASN A 148 18.04 -8.31 -5.88
C ASN A 148 18.21 -6.90 -5.27
N ILE A 149 17.90 -6.75 -3.99
CA ILE A 149 18.04 -5.51 -3.25
C ILE A 149 19.51 -5.31 -2.87
N ARG A 150 20.06 -4.15 -3.22
CA ARG A 150 21.42 -3.74 -2.85
C ARG A 150 21.41 -3.02 -1.50
N PRO A 151 22.29 -3.39 -0.56
CA PRO A 151 22.47 -2.62 0.67
C PRO A 151 22.81 -1.15 0.38
N GLY A 152 22.19 -0.23 1.11
CA GLY A 152 22.44 1.22 0.99
C GLY A 152 21.70 1.93 -0.15
N VAL A 153 21.04 1.22 -1.07
CA VAL A 153 20.15 1.84 -2.06
C VAL A 153 18.76 2.00 -1.46
N ASN A 154 18.45 3.21 -0.98
CA ASN A 154 17.08 3.56 -0.58
C ASN A 154 16.23 3.77 -1.84
N VAL A 155 15.56 2.71 -2.30
CA VAL A 155 14.47 2.87 -3.28
C VAL A 155 13.32 3.51 -2.54
N ARG A 156 12.92 4.73 -2.92
CA ARG A 156 11.76 5.40 -2.33
C ARG A 156 10.50 4.57 -2.65
N PRO A 157 9.83 3.91 -1.70
CA PRO A 157 8.49 3.39 -1.93
C PRO A 157 7.57 4.54 -2.32
N MET A 158 6.82 4.31 -3.39
CA MET A 158 5.72 5.18 -3.77
C MET A 158 4.54 4.86 -2.84
N PRO A 159 3.76 5.88 -2.45
CA PRO A 159 2.62 5.67 -1.58
C PRO A 159 1.57 4.84 -2.31
N THR A 160 0.85 4.04 -1.55
CA THR A 160 -0.40 3.45 -2.03
C THR A 160 -1.37 4.58 -2.34
N ARG A 161 -1.95 4.58 -3.53
CA ARG A 161 -2.94 5.57 -3.94
C ARG A 161 -4.30 4.90 -4.02
N VAL A 162 -5.29 5.44 -3.35
CA VAL A 162 -6.67 4.96 -3.47
C VAL A 162 -7.48 6.06 -4.13
N GLN A 163 -8.40 5.68 -5.01
CA GLN A 163 -9.27 6.60 -5.73
C GLN A 163 -10.69 6.02 -5.79
N PRO A 164 -11.75 6.84 -5.75
CA PRO A 164 -13.10 6.39 -6.09
C PRO A 164 -13.14 5.86 -7.53
N ILE A 165 -13.96 4.86 -7.81
CA ILE A 165 -14.22 4.45 -9.19
C ILE A 165 -15.01 5.57 -9.87
N ARG A 166 -14.44 6.20 -10.89
CA ARG A 166 -15.19 7.10 -11.80
C ARG A 166 -16.12 6.22 -12.63
N ARG A 167 -17.43 6.39 -12.47
CA ARG A 167 -18.42 5.91 -13.42
C ARG A 167 -18.70 6.99 -14.45
#